data_AF-A0A7W1YS73-F1
#
_entry.id   AF-A0A7W1YS73-F1
#
_cell.length_a   1.000
_cell.length_b   1.000
_cell.length_c   1.000
_cell.angle_alpha   90.00
_cell.angle_beta   90.00
_cell.angle_gamma   90.00
#
_symmetry.space_group_name_H-M   'P 1'
#
loop_
_entity.id
_entity.type
_entity.pdbx_description
1 polymer ?
#
loop_
_entity_poly.entity_id
_entity_poly.type
_entity_poly.pdbx_seq_one_letter_code
_entity_poly.pdbx_strand_id
1 'polypeptide(L)'
;MMTRSRAMLLMWVAVGAIVWLGVFDYVNTRGHKEYLYRSAELRLGIQPPPGKSADLREVMAVEGRHAKLQATGWAIVLIAAGWTTVWVMKGRHS
;
A
#
# COMPACT_ATOMS: atom_id res chain seq x y z
N MET A 1 -12.25 -29.07 -11.81
CA MET A 1 -13.14 -27.91 -12.07
C MET A 1 -13.16 -27.01 -10.85
N MET A 2 -12.72 -25.75 -10.97
CA MET A 2 -12.89 -24.75 -9.89
C MET A 2 -14.36 -24.34 -9.81
N THR A 3 -14.92 -24.31 -8.61
CA THR A 3 -16.27 -23.74 -8.39
C THR A 3 -16.26 -22.24 -8.66
N ARG A 4 -17.35 -21.71 -9.24
CA ARG A 4 -17.49 -20.28 -9.60
C ARG A 4 -17.11 -19.34 -8.45
N SER A 5 -17.48 -19.67 -7.22
CA SER A 5 -17.13 -18.89 -6.03
C SER A 5 -15.62 -18.84 -5.75
N ARG A 6 -14.89 -19.95 -5.97
CA ARG A 6 -13.43 -19.96 -5.83
C ARG A 6 -12.75 -19.08 -6.88
N ALA A 7 -13.24 -19.10 -8.12
CA ALA A 7 -12.72 -18.23 -9.18
C ALA A 7 -12.93 -16.74 -8.85
N MET A 8 -14.10 -16.36 -8.33
CA MET A 8 -14.37 -14.98 -7.91
C MET A 8 -13.50 -14.54 -6.73
N LEU A 9 -13.27 -15.41 -5.74
CA LEU A 9 -12.37 -15.08 -4.62
C LEU A 9 -10.93 -14.86 -5.11
N LEU A 10 -10.41 -15.73 -5.98
CA LEU A 10 -9.06 -15.54 -6.54
C LEU A 10 -8.95 -14.27 -7.37
N MET A 11 -10.00 -13.90 -8.11
CA MET A 11 -10.05 -12.62 -8.83
C MET A 11 -9.95 -11.44 -7.87
N TRP A 12 -10.69 -11.45 -6.75
CA TRP A 12 -10.60 -10.40 -5.75
C TRP A 12 -9.24 -10.32 -5.05
N VAL A 13 -8.60 -11.47 -4.79
CA VAL A 13 -7.22 -11.51 -4.29
C VAL A 13 -6.26 -10.91 -5.32
N ALA A 14 -6.41 -11.22 -6.61
CA ALA A 14 -5.59 -10.64 -7.67
C ALA A 14 -5.77 -9.12 -7.77
N VAL A 15 -7.02 -8.63 -7.70
CA VAL A 15 -7.32 -7.18 -7.64
C VAL A 15 -6.68 -6.54 -6.41
N GLY A 16 -6.80 -7.16 -5.24
CA GLY A 16 -6.15 -6.71 -4.02
C GLY A 16 -4.63 -6.61 -4.15
N ALA A 17 -3.98 -7.59 -4.80
CA ALA A 17 -2.55 -7.58 -5.05
C ALA A 17 -2.12 -6.46 -6.01
N ILE A 18 -2.89 -6.23 -7.09
CA ILE A 18 -2.63 -5.13 -8.04
C ILE A 18 -2.72 -3.77 -7.32
N VAL A 19 -3.77 -3.57 -6.52
CA VAL A 19 -3.94 -2.33 -5.75
C VAL A 19 -2.84 -2.17 -4.70
N TRP A 20 -2.46 -3.26 -4.02
CA TRP A 20 -1.36 -3.23 -3.06
C TRP A 20 -0.06 -2.75 -3.71
N LEU A 21 0.29 -3.29 -4.89
CA LEU A 21 1.48 -2.87 -5.64
C LEU A 21 1.41 -1.40 -6.03
N GLY A 22 0.27 -0.94 -6.56
CA GLY A 22 0.10 0.46 -6.96
C GLY A 22 0.18 1.44 -5.79
N VAL A 23 -0.46 1.14 -4.66
CA VAL A 23 -0.40 1.97 -3.45
C VAL A 23 1.01 1.98 -2.87
N PHE A 24 1.65 0.82 -2.80
CA PHE A 24 3.02 0.70 -2.30
C PHE A 24 3.99 1.54 -3.13
N ASP A 25 3.95 1.41 -4.46
CA ASP A 25 4.81 2.16 -5.38
C ASP A 25 4.57 3.68 -5.32
N TYR A 26 3.30 4.09 -5.26
CA TYR A 26 2.91 5.50 -5.15
C TYR A 26 3.47 6.14 -3.86
N VAL A 27 3.32 5.48 -2.72
CA VAL A 27 3.81 6.01 -1.43
C VAL A 27 5.33 5.98 -1.38
N ASN A 28 5.96 4.92 -1.89
CA ASN A 28 7.42 4.80 -1.92
C ASN A 28 8.07 5.88 -2.80
N THR A 29 7.45 6.20 -3.95
CA THR A 29 7.90 7.29 -4.83
C THR A 29 7.83 8.65 -4.13
N ARG A 30 6.80 8.89 -3.29
CA ARG A 30 6.75 10.10 -2.46
C ARG A 30 7.89 10.16 -1.45
N GLY A 31 8.20 9.04 -0.78
CA GLY A 31 9.32 8.97 0.17
C GLY A 31 10.67 9.27 -0.48
N HIS A 32 10.86 8.83 -1.73
CA HIS A 32 12.07 9.14 -2.50
C HIS A 32 12.22 10.64 -2.81
N LYS A 33 11.13 11.31 -3.17
CA LYS A 33 11.13 12.77 -3.39
C LYS A 33 11.44 13.52 -2.10
N GLU A 34 10.83 13.11 -0.99
CA GLU A 34 11.06 13.69 0.33
C GLU A 34 12.53 13.59 0.75
N TYR A 35 13.18 12.45 0.50
CA TYR A 35 14.63 12.31 0.69
C TYR A 35 15.42 13.34 -0.12
N LEU A 36 15.14 13.47 -1.42
CA LEU A 36 15.85 14.41 -2.30
C LEU A 36 15.71 15.86 -1.82
N TYR A 37 14.52 16.25 -1.38
CA TYR A 37 14.28 17.57 -0.79
C TYR A 37 15.10 17.78 0.48
N ARG A 38 15.06 16.85 1.44
CA ARG A 38 15.84 16.97 2.69
C ARG A 38 17.35 16.93 2.47
N SER A 39 17.81 16.15 1.49
CA SER A 39 19.19 16.13 1.02
C SER A 39 19.63 17.51 0.50
N ALA A 40 18.77 18.16 -0.30
CA ALA A 40 19.03 19.49 -0.83
C ALA A 40 19.04 20.56 0.27
N GLU A 41 18.09 20.52 1.20
CA GLU A 41 18.04 21.40 2.38
C GLU A 41 19.30 21.29 3.23
N LEU A 42 19.76 20.06 3.52
CA LEU A 42 21.01 19.84 4.25
C LEU A 42 22.22 20.45 3.53
N ARG A 43 22.31 20.31 2.20
CA ARG A 43 23.39 20.92 1.40
C ARG A 43 23.37 22.45 1.45
N LEU A 44 22.21 23.05 1.73
CA LEU A 44 22.04 24.49 1.92
C LEU A 44 22.22 24.92 3.39
N GLY A 45 22.59 24.00 4.29
CA GLY A 45 22.77 24.27 5.72
C GLY A 45 21.46 24.32 6.52
N ILE A 46 20.33 23.98 5.92
CA ILE A 46 19.04 23.88 6.59
C ILE A 46 18.96 22.51 7.24
N GLN A 47 18.89 22.48 8.57
CA GLN A 47 18.77 21.22 9.31
C GLN A 47 17.35 20.65 9.17
N PRO A 48 17.22 19.32 9.05
CA PRO A 48 15.92 18.68 9.00
C PRO A 48 15.13 18.92 10.29
N PRO A 49 13.78 18.89 10.22
CA PRO A 49 12.93 19.09 11.38
C PRO A 49 13.25 18.11 12.54
N PRO A 50 12.97 18.49 13.79
CA PRO A 50 13.20 17.61 14.95
C PRO A 50 12.52 16.25 14.75
N GLY A 51 13.27 15.16 15.00
CA GLY A 51 12.77 13.79 14.82
C GLY A 51 12.73 13.29 13.37
N LYS A 52 13.24 14.06 12.41
CA LYS A 52 13.44 13.62 11.03
C LYS A 52 14.93 13.61 10.71
N SER A 53 15.39 12.51 10.12
CA SER A 53 16.72 12.48 9.54
C SER A 53 16.69 12.78 8.05
N ALA A 54 17.86 13.13 7.55
CA ALA A 54 18.14 13.23 6.12
C ALA A 54 19.09 12.11 5.66
N ASP A 55 19.28 11.09 6.51
CA ASP A 55 19.90 9.84 6.08
C ASP A 55 18.90 9.09 5.18
N LEU A 56 19.37 8.71 3.98
CA LEU A 56 18.56 7.98 3.00
C LEU A 56 17.99 6.70 3.61
N ARG A 57 18.80 5.98 4.39
CA ARG A 57 18.41 4.67 4.91
C ARG A 57 17.25 4.77 5.89
N GLU A 58 17.29 5.77 6.75
CA GLU A 58 16.26 5.99 7.76
C GLU A 58 14.98 6.60 7.15
N VAL A 59 15.10 7.54 6.22
CA VAL A 59 13.94 8.07 5.48
C VAL A 59 13.24 6.94 4.71
N MET A 60 13.98 6.12 3.97
CA MET A 60 13.41 5.00 3.22
C MET A 60 12.82 3.92 4.15
N ALA A 61 13.39 3.69 5.33
CA ALA A 61 12.85 2.73 6.29
C ALA A 61 11.50 3.19 6.86
N VAL A 62 11.38 4.47 7.23
CA VAL A 62 10.14 5.05 7.78
C VAL A 62 9.07 5.12 6.70
N GLU A 63 9.39 5.67 5.52
CA GLU A 63 8.44 5.80 4.41
C GLU A 63 8.03 4.42 3.87
N GLY A 64 8.97 3.48 3.78
CA GLY A 64 8.69 2.09 3.39
C GLY A 64 7.74 1.38 4.37
N ARG A 65 7.82 1.67 5.67
CA ARG A 65 6.87 1.16 6.67
C ARG A 65 5.47 1.76 6.47
N HIS A 66 5.39 3.07 6.22
CA HIS A 66 4.11 3.74 5.94
C HIS A 66 3.46 3.23 4.65
N ALA A 67 4.25 3.05 3.60
CA ALA A 67 3.81 2.47 2.33
C ALA A 67 3.20 1.07 2.53
N LYS A 68 3.89 0.19 3.28
CA LYS A 68 3.38 -1.15 3.61
C LYS A 68 2.07 -1.09 4.38
N LEU A 69 1.96 -0.24 5.39
CA LEU A 69 0.73 -0.11 6.19
C LEU A 69 -0.46 0.34 5.34
N GLN A 70 -0.28 1.38 4.52
CA GLN A 70 -1.34 1.87 3.65
C GLN A 70 -1.75 0.85 2.59
N ALA A 71 -0.78 0.22 1.91
CA ALA A 71 -1.04 -0.79 0.91
C ALA A 71 -1.77 -2.00 1.52
N THR A 72 -1.34 -2.45 2.70
CA THR A 72 -1.98 -3.56 3.42
C THR A 72 -3.40 -3.22 3.84
N GLY A 73 -3.64 -2.00 4.32
CA GLY A 73 -5.00 -1.52 4.65
C GLY A 73 -5.95 -1.61 3.45
N TRP A 74 -5.52 -1.10 2.29
CA TRP A 74 -6.32 -1.18 1.06
C TRP A 74 -6.55 -2.62 0.58
N ALA A 75 -5.53 -3.47 0.66
CA ALA A 75 -5.67 -4.89 0.28
C ALA A 75 -6.69 -5.62 1.16
N ILE A 76 -6.68 -5.39 2.48
CA ILE A 76 -7.66 -5.97 3.41
C ILE A 76 -9.07 -5.51 3.05
N VAL A 77 -9.27 -4.21 2.80
CA VAL A 77 -10.58 -3.65 2.41
C VAL A 77 -11.12 -4.32 1.15
N LEU A 78 -10.28 -4.49 0.13
CA LEU A 78 -10.69 -5.12 -1.13
C LEU A 78 -11.00 -6.60 -0.99
N ILE A 79 -10.19 -7.34 -0.23
CA ILE A 79 -10.45 -8.77 0.03
C ILE A 79 -11.75 -8.93 0.82
N ALA A 80 -12.00 -8.08 1.82
CA ALA A 80 -13.25 -8.07 2.57
C ALA A 80 -14.45 -7.77 1.66
N ALA A 81 -14.35 -6.76 0.80
CA ALA A 81 -15.40 -6.44 -0.17
C ALA A 81 -15.69 -7.61 -1.14
N GLY A 82 -14.63 -8.30 -1.60
CA GLY A 82 -14.76 -9.49 -2.43
C GLY A 82 -15.45 -10.64 -1.72
N TRP A 83 -15.12 -10.86 -0.45
CA TRP A 83 -15.79 -11.85 0.40
C TRP A 83 -17.27 -11.53 0.59
N THR A 84 -17.60 -10.28 0.93
CA THR A 84 -18.99 -9.83 1.08
C THR A 84 -19.78 -10.00 -0.22
N THR A 85 -19.18 -9.70 -1.37
CA THR A 85 -19.82 -9.90 -2.69
C THR A 85 -20.21 -11.36 -2.90
N VAL A 86 -19.29 -12.30 -2.65
CA VAL A 86 -19.56 -13.74 -2.79
C VAL A 86 -20.61 -14.22 -1.79
N TRP A 87 -20.59 -13.72 -0.55
CA TRP A 87 -21.58 -14.05 0.47
C TRP A 87 -22.99 -13.59 0.08
N VAL A 88 -23.16 -12.34 -0.37
CA VAL A 88 -24.45 -11.80 -0.84
C VAL A 88 -24.99 -12.61 -2.02
N MET A 89 -24.13 -12.97 -2.98
CA MET A 89 -24.54 -13.77 -4.13
C MET A 89 -24.98 -15.18 -3.74
N LYS A 90 -24.33 -15.79 -2.75
CA LYS A 90 -24.72 -17.11 -2.23
C LYS A 90 -26.05 -17.05 -1.47
N GLY A 91 -26.31 -15.98 -0.72
CA GLY A 91 -27.56 -15.77 0.02
C GLY A 91 -28.78 -15.49 -0.86
N ARG A 92 -28.60 -15.04 -2.11
CA ARG A 92 -29.70 -14.81 -3.07
C ARG A 92 -30.14 -16.05 -3.85
N HIS A 93 -29.40 -17.15 -3.75
CA HIS A 93 -29.67 -18.41 -4.45
C HIS A 93 -30.18 -19.54 -3.53
N SER A 94 -30.44 -19.23 -2.25
CA SER A 94 -31.10 -20.11 -1.27
C SER A 94 -32.45 -19.54 -0.87
#